data_AF-A0A2D9TFT1-F1
#
_entry.id   AF-A0A2D9TFT1-F1
#
_cell.length_a   1.000
_cell.length_b   1.000
_cell.length_c   1.000
_cell.angle_alpha   90.00
_cell.angle_beta   90.00
_cell.angle_gamma   90.00
#
_symmetry.space_group_name_H-M   'P 1'
#
loop_
_entity.id
_entity.type
_entity.pdbx_description
1 polymer ?
#
loop_
_entity_poly.entity_id
_entity_poly.type
_entity_poly.pdbx_seq_one_letter_code
_entity_poly.pdbx_strand_id
1 'polypeptide(L)'
;MLALALAACGSTESDEATSARAAEAPATVVAEEPDPLFDAEGNLLESDERVAGMVLPRGFEDMGTDRPRQHDYSGVDVEIDALVAYLGVRLVTGAVDRIGGGAVFRDALPRGVRGGEVRLDVTAMPSRRGGSRLQLIELPPATSAAVGTLDPARVRTAEQALQAYD
;
A
#
# COMPACT_ATOMS: atom_id res chain seq x y z
N MET A 1 -28.77 -33.05 -79.35
CA MET A 1 -28.16 -34.07 -78.47
C MET A 1 -26.80 -34.41 -79.03
N LEU A 2 -25.73 -33.91 -78.40
CA LEU A 2 -24.35 -34.22 -78.73
C LEU A 2 -23.73 -34.82 -77.47
N ALA A 3 -23.34 -36.09 -77.55
CA ALA A 3 -22.54 -36.76 -76.55
C ALA A 3 -21.23 -37.16 -77.24
N LEU A 4 -20.09 -36.69 -76.74
CA LEU A 4 -18.84 -37.44 -76.85
C LEU A 4 -17.83 -36.99 -75.79
N ALA A 5 -17.37 -37.99 -75.05
CA ALA A 5 -16.49 -37.91 -73.92
C ALA A 5 -15.02 -37.80 -74.36
N LEU A 6 -14.22 -37.02 -73.62
CA LEU A 6 -12.77 -37.14 -73.58
C LEU A 6 -12.39 -37.65 -72.20
N ALA A 7 -11.95 -38.91 -72.15
CA ALA A 7 -11.20 -39.46 -71.04
C ALA A 7 -9.72 -39.19 -71.29
N ALA A 8 -9.06 -38.48 -70.37
CA ALA A 8 -7.61 -38.45 -70.25
C ALA A 8 -7.25 -38.69 -68.78
N CYS A 9 -6.66 -39.86 -68.56
CA CYS A 9 -6.07 -40.32 -67.30
C CYS A 9 -4.70 -39.66 -67.10
N GLY A 10 -4.31 -39.41 -65.85
CA GLY A 10 -2.89 -39.22 -65.51
C GLY A 10 -2.67 -38.57 -64.15
N SER A 11 -2.46 -39.40 -63.12
CA SER A 11 -1.55 -39.25 -61.96
C SER A 11 -1.28 -37.83 -61.41
N THR A 12 -1.35 -37.55 -60.11
CA THR A 12 -0.47 -38.14 -59.08
C THR A 12 -0.98 -37.70 -57.70
N GLU A 13 -0.85 -38.58 -56.73
CA GLU A 13 -1.08 -38.34 -55.30
C GLU A 13 -0.20 -37.20 -54.78
N SER A 14 -0.76 -36.25 -54.01
CA SER A 14 -0.19 -35.82 -52.72
C SER A 14 -1.04 -34.73 -52.08
N ASP A 15 -1.25 -34.94 -50.78
CA ASP A 15 -1.39 -33.92 -49.73
C ASP A 15 -2.47 -32.84 -49.89
N GLU A 16 -3.50 -32.90 -49.06
CA GLU A 16 -3.40 -32.31 -47.74
C GLU A 16 -4.62 -32.72 -46.92
N ALA A 17 -4.37 -33.35 -45.78
CA ALA A 17 -5.36 -33.41 -44.71
C ALA A 17 -5.73 -31.97 -44.36
N THR A 18 -6.90 -31.51 -44.82
CA THR A 18 -7.53 -30.31 -44.30
C THR A 18 -7.89 -30.58 -42.85
N SER A 19 -6.91 -30.32 -42.00
CA SER A 19 -7.09 -30.13 -40.57
C SER A 19 -8.09 -29.00 -40.42
N ALA A 20 -9.30 -29.35 -39.97
CA ALA A 20 -10.28 -28.41 -39.52
C ALA A 20 -9.69 -27.66 -38.31
N ARG A 21 -8.90 -26.63 -38.58
CA ARG A 21 -8.50 -25.64 -37.60
C ARG A 21 -9.77 -24.89 -37.26
N ALA A 22 -10.48 -25.37 -36.24
CA ALA A 22 -11.49 -24.60 -35.55
C ALA A 22 -10.85 -23.24 -35.25
N ALA A 23 -11.33 -22.20 -35.93
CA ALA A 23 -10.93 -20.84 -35.63
C ALA A 23 -11.51 -20.58 -34.23
N GLU A 24 -10.65 -20.65 -33.23
CA GLU A 24 -10.94 -20.13 -31.89
C GLU A 24 -11.37 -18.68 -32.10
N ALA A 25 -12.65 -18.40 -31.84
CA ALA A 25 -13.15 -17.04 -31.85
C ALA A 25 -12.26 -16.23 -30.90
N PRO A 26 -11.82 -15.02 -31.28
CA PRO A 26 -11.03 -14.19 -30.38
C PRO A 26 -11.85 -14.01 -29.11
N ALA A 27 -11.33 -14.50 -27.98
CA ALA A 27 -11.94 -14.26 -26.69
C ALA A 27 -12.07 -12.74 -26.54
N THR A 28 -13.29 -12.24 -26.48
CA THR A 28 -13.56 -10.85 -26.14
C THR A 28 -12.95 -10.61 -24.77
N VAL A 29 -11.83 -9.91 -24.73
CA VAL A 29 -11.24 -9.45 -23.47
C VAL A 29 -12.24 -8.43 -22.94
N VAL A 30 -13.07 -8.85 -21.99
CA VAL A 30 -13.92 -7.92 -21.25
C VAL A 30 -12.96 -7.02 -20.50
N ALA A 31 -12.90 -5.75 -20.89
CA ALA A 31 -12.13 -4.76 -20.15
C ALA A 31 -12.71 -4.71 -18.73
N GLU A 32 -11.92 -5.11 -17.73
CA GLU A 32 -12.29 -4.90 -16.34
C GLU A 32 -12.40 -3.39 -16.10
N GLU A 33 -13.53 -2.97 -15.54
CA GLU A 33 -13.71 -1.58 -15.13
C GLU A 33 -12.72 -1.26 -14.01
N PRO A 34 -12.11 -0.06 -14.01
CA PRO A 34 -11.17 0.31 -12.96
C PRO A 34 -11.90 0.31 -11.62
N ASP A 35 -11.21 -0.21 -10.60
CA ASP A 35 -11.70 -0.21 -9.23
C ASP A 35 -12.07 1.22 -8.78
N PRO A 36 -13.24 1.42 -8.17
CA PRO A 36 -13.63 2.73 -7.66
C PRO A 36 -12.67 3.17 -6.55
N LEU A 37 -12.32 4.47 -6.56
CA LEU A 37 -11.44 5.08 -5.55
C LEU A 37 -12.21 5.60 -4.33
N PHE A 38 -13.45 6.03 -4.53
CA PHE A 38 -14.28 6.69 -3.53
C PHE A 38 -15.57 5.91 -3.27
N ASP A 39 -16.07 5.97 -2.04
CA ASP A 39 -17.42 5.52 -1.69
C ASP A 39 -18.49 6.53 -2.13
N ALA A 40 -19.76 6.21 -1.86
CA ALA A 40 -20.89 7.07 -2.23
C ALA A 40 -20.88 8.42 -1.47
N GLU A 41 -20.17 8.48 -0.34
CA GLU A 41 -20.01 9.64 0.51
C GLU A 41 -18.77 10.49 0.16
N GLY A 42 -17.96 10.03 -0.80
CA GLY A 42 -16.75 10.71 -1.25
C GLY A 42 -15.50 10.44 -0.41
N ASN A 43 -15.50 9.42 0.45
CA ASN A 43 -14.32 8.99 1.19
C ASN A 43 -13.51 7.98 0.36
N LEU A 44 -12.19 8.01 0.54
CA LEU A 44 -11.31 7.02 -0.09
C LEU A 44 -11.60 5.61 0.44
N LEU A 45 -11.73 4.68 -0.50
CA LEU A 45 -11.86 3.26 -0.24
C LEU A 45 -10.50 2.65 0.12
N GLU A 46 -10.55 1.58 0.91
CA GLU A 46 -9.36 0.82 1.29
C GLU A 46 -8.90 -0.08 0.15
N SER A 47 -7.59 -0.19 -0.04
CA SER A 47 -6.97 -1.22 -0.88
C SER A 47 -6.67 -2.47 -0.05
N ASP A 48 -6.20 -3.52 -0.72
CA ASP A 48 -5.71 -4.73 -0.03
C ASP A 48 -4.28 -4.58 0.51
N GLU A 49 -3.60 -3.48 0.16
CA GLU A 49 -2.20 -3.24 0.53
C GLU A 49 -2.07 -2.72 1.98
N ARG A 50 -1.08 -3.26 2.70
CA ARG A 50 -0.81 -2.91 4.09
C ARG A 50 0.66 -2.60 4.34
N VAL A 51 0.91 -1.49 5.02
CA VAL A 51 2.25 -1.06 5.46
C VAL A 51 2.22 -0.79 6.94
N ALA A 52 3.08 -1.48 7.70
CA ALA A 52 3.16 -1.36 9.17
C ALA A 52 1.79 -1.44 9.88
N GLY A 53 0.86 -2.24 9.34
CA GLY A 53 -0.50 -2.40 9.86
C GLY A 53 -1.51 -1.34 9.41
N MET A 54 -1.08 -0.27 8.73
CA MET A 54 -1.97 0.68 8.07
C MET A 54 -2.43 0.14 6.73
N VAL A 55 -3.73 0.25 6.43
CA VAL A 55 -4.29 -0.07 5.11
C VAL A 55 -4.17 1.16 4.21
N LEU A 56 -3.60 0.98 3.02
CA LEU A 56 -3.49 2.07 2.06
C LEU A 56 -4.85 2.38 1.41
N PRO A 57 -5.10 3.65 1.04
CA PRO A 57 -6.24 3.97 0.19
C PRO A 57 -6.01 3.45 -1.23
N ARG A 58 -7.11 3.14 -1.94
CA ARG A 58 -7.06 2.81 -3.37
C ARG A 58 -6.53 3.97 -4.21
N GLY A 59 -5.98 3.65 -5.38
CA GLY A 59 -5.48 4.63 -6.34
C GLY A 59 -4.07 5.14 -6.03
N PHE A 60 -3.37 4.53 -5.09
CA PHE A 60 -1.95 4.80 -4.83
C PHE A 60 -1.07 3.75 -5.48
N GLU A 61 -0.08 4.22 -6.21
CA GLU A 61 0.96 3.40 -6.82
C GLU A 61 2.28 3.59 -6.08
N ASP A 62 2.97 2.49 -5.78
CA ASP A 62 4.31 2.51 -5.19
C ASP A 62 5.30 3.16 -6.18
N MET A 63 6.03 4.17 -5.70
CA MET A 63 7.05 4.86 -6.48
C MET A 63 8.41 4.16 -6.41
N GLY A 64 8.57 3.19 -5.52
CA GLY A 64 9.82 2.55 -5.19
C GLY A 64 10.75 3.49 -4.40
N THR A 65 11.46 2.94 -3.42
CA THR A 65 12.50 3.67 -2.69
C THR A 65 13.62 2.74 -2.27
N ASP A 66 14.86 3.25 -2.36
CA ASP A 66 16.06 2.51 -1.94
C ASP A 66 16.30 2.60 -0.43
N ARG A 67 15.49 3.38 0.28
CA ARG A 67 15.67 3.63 1.71
C ARG A 67 14.92 2.58 2.53
N PRO A 68 15.59 1.92 3.49
CA PRO A 68 14.92 0.96 4.36
C PRO A 68 13.84 1.67 5.17
N ARG A 69 12.68 1.00 5.35
CA ARG A 69 11.55 1.47 6.17
C ARG A 69 10.87 2.75 5.69
N GLN A 70 11.21 3.22 4.49
CA GLN A 70 10.49 4.29 3.82
C GLN A 70 9.63 3.64 2.73
N HIS A 71 8.42 4.16 2.53
CA HIS A 71 7.50 3.73 1.49
C HIS A 71 6.88 4.99 0.87
N ASP A 72 7.06 5.17 -0.44
CA ASP A 72 6.65 6.37 -1.15
C ASP A 72 5.61 6.01 -2.21
N TYR A 73 4.46 6.66 -2.17
CA TYR A 73 3.33 6.39 -3.05
C TYR A 73 2.84 7.66 -3.76
N SER A 74 2.28 7.47 -4.95
CA SER A 74 1.64 8.53 -5.75
C SER A 74 0.19 8.17 -6.03
N GLY A 75 -0.74 9.07 -5.72
CA GLY A 75 -2.15 8.95 -6.10
C GLY A 75 -2.52 10.06 -7.07
N VAL A 76 -2.50 9.76 -8.37
CA VAL A 76 -2.70 10.77 -9.44
C VAL A 76 -4.11 11.35 -9.41
N ASP A 77 -5.12 10.51 -9.12
CA ASP A 77 -6.53 10.89 -9.07
C ASP A 77 -7.05 11.07 -7.63
N VAL A 78 -6.14 11.11 -6.64
CA VAL A 78 -6.49 11.28 -5.24
C VAL A 78 -6.16 12.70 -4.78
N GLU A 79 -7.20 13.46 -4.48
CA GLU A 79 -7.09 14.81 -3.92
C GLU A 79 -6.51 14.81 -2.50
N ILE A 80 -5.70 15.83 -2.19
CA ILE A 80 -4.96 15.90 -0.93
C ILE A 80 -5.89 15.97 0.29
N ASP A 81 -7.01 16.69 0.21
CA ASP A 81 -7.94 16.82 1.33
C ASP A 81 -8.60 15.48 1.67
N ALA A 82 -8.94 14.69 0.65
CA ALA A 82 -9.50 13.35 0.83
C ALA A 82 -8.47 12.40 1.46
N LEU A 83 -7.20 12.46 1.02
CA LEU A 83 -6.11 11.69 1.62
C LEU A 83 -5.92 12.04 3.09
N VAL A 84 -5.85 13.33 3.43
CA VAL A 84 -5.69 13.77 4.82
C VAL A 84 -6.88 13.33 5.68
N ALA A 85 -8.11 13.44 5.18
CA ALA A 85 -9.30 12.99 5.89
C ALA A 85 -9.25 11.48 6.15
N TYR A 86 -8.89 10.69 5.13
CA TYR A 86 -8.70 9.25 5.23
C TYR A 86 -7.67 8.86 6.30
N LEU A 87 -6.53 9.56 6.35
CA LEU A 87 -5.49 9.34 7.35
C LEU A 87 -5.94 9.74 8.76
N GLY A 88 -6.65 10.86 8.89
CA GLY A 88 -7.08 11.39 10.19
C GLY A 88 -7.98 10.44 10.97
N VAL A 89 -8.82 9.67 10.28
CA VAL A 89 -9.70 8.68 10.93
C VAL A 89 -9.02 7.35 11.22
N ARG A 90 -7.87 7.07 10.60
CA ARG A 90 -7.13 5.81 10.70
C ARG A 90 -5.88 5.88 11.56
N LEU A 91 -5.35 7.07 11.82
CA LEU A 91 -4.17 7.26 12.64
C LEU A 91 -4.56 7.74 14.05
N VAL A 92 -3.81 7.27 15.04
CA VAL A 92 -3.74 7.86 16.39
C VAL A 92 -2.37 8.52 16.48
N THR A 93 -2.32 9.82 16.67
CA THR A 93 -1.08 10.59 16.77
C THR A 93 -1.23 11.68 17.82
N GLY A 94 -0.12 12.04 18.46
CA GLY A 94 -0.05 13.20 19.34
C GLY A 94 0.15 14.53 18.63
N ALA A 95 0.58 14.53 17.36
CA ALA A 95 0.93 15.75 16.64
C ALA A 95 0.66 15.65 15.13
N VAL A 96 0.00 16.68 14.59
CA VAL A 96 -0.24 16.85 13.16
C VAL A 96 0.26 18.23 12.74
N ASP A 97 1.27 18.27 11.88
CA ASP A 97 1.78 19.51 11.30
C ASP A 97 1.12 19.75 9.93
N ARG A 98 0.52 20.94 9.73
CA ARG A 98 -0.06 21.34 8.44
C ARG A 98 0.97 22.11 7.61
N ILE A 99 1.26 21.65 6.40
CA ILE A 99 2.32 22.24 5.55
C ILE A 99 1.87 22.24 4.09
N GLY A 100 1.77 23.44 3.49
CA GLY A 100 1.60 23.58 2.03
C GLY A 100 0.39 22.83 1.44
N GLY A 101 -0.74 22.79 2.17
CA GLY A 101 -1.95 22.04 1.79
C GLY A 101 -1.94 20.56 2.22
N GLY A 102 -0.80 20.04 2.65
CA GLY A 102 -0.66 18.69 3.19
C GLY A 102 -0.69 18.61 4.71
N ALA A 103 -0.34 17.43 5.22
CA ALA A 103 -0.21 17.14 6.64
C ALA A 103 0.90 16.12 6.91
N VAL A 104 1.60 16.30 8.03
CA VAL A 104 2.54 15.31 8.59
C VAL A 104 1.97 14.82 9.92
N PHE A 105 1.66 13.54 9.99
CA PHE A 105 1.23 12.84 11.20
C PHE A 105 2.46 12.20 11.83
N ARG A 106 2.93 12.76 12.95
CA ARG A 106 4.16 12.30 13.59
C ARG A 106 3.89 11.21 14.60
N ASP A 107 4.82 10.27 14.73
CA ASP A 107 4.75 9.23 15.75
C ASP A 107 3.36 8.55 15.82
N ALA A 108 2.80 8.29 14.64
CA ALA A 108 1.44 7.85 14.45
C ALA A 108 1.33 6.33 14.56
N LEU A 109 0.28 5.86 15.21
CA LEU A 109 -0.09 4.45 15.26
C LEU A 109 -1.34 4.21 14.39
N PRO A 110 -1.31 3.23 13.48
CA PRO A 110 -2.52 2.81 12.79
C PRO A 110 -3.54 2.22 13.76
N ARG A 111 -4.80 2.65 13.65
CA ARG A 111 -5.90 2.14 14.47
C ARG A 111 -6.18 0.67 14.16
N GLY A 112 -6.54 -0.09 15.18
CA GLY A 112 -6.97 -1.49 15.03
C GLY A 112 -5.84 -2.52 14.90
N VAL A 113 -4.56 -2.11 14.94
CA VAL A 113 -3.42 -3.04 14.95
C VAL A 113 -3.31 -3.71 16.32
N ARG A 114 -3.19 -5.05 16.34
CA ARG A 114 -2.98 -5.85 17.56
C ARG A 114 -1.61 -6.54 17.48
N GLY A 115 -0.69 -6.14 18.36
CA GLY A 115 0.68 -6.67 18.44
C GLY A 115 1.69 -5.91 17.57
N GLY A 116 2.95 -5.85 18.01
CA GLY A 116 4.06 -5.19 17.30
C GLY A 116 3.78 -3.74 16.94
N GLU A 117 3.84 -2.82 17.91
CA GLU A 117 3.60 -1.39 17.69
C GLU A 117 4.71 -0.77 16.81
N VAL A 118 4.50 -0.74 15.50
CA VAL A 118 5.31 0.04 14.58
C VAL A 118 4.69 1.42 14.45
N ARG A 119 5.40 2.42 14.98
CA ARG A 119 5.04 3.83 14.84
C ARG A 119 5.49 4.35 13.49
N LEU A 120 4.74 5.29 12.94
CA LEU A 120 4.96 5.83 11.60
C LEU A 120 5.06 7.35 11.65
N ASP A 121 6.00 7.92 10.90
CA ASP A 121 5.84 9.29 10.41
C ASP A 121 5.16 9.20 9.04
N VAL A 122 3.94 9.75 8.95
CA VAL A 122 3.13 9.72 7.72
C VAL A 122 3.00 11.12 7.15
N THR A 123 3.44 11.30 5.91
CA THR A 123 3.40 12.59 5.22
C THR A 123 2.46 12.50 4.02
N ALA A 124 1.43 13.34 4.01
CA ALA A 124 0.53 13.54 2.89
C ALA A 124 0.79 14.92 2.28
N MET A 125 1.11 15.00 0.99
CA MET A 125 1.43 16.26 0.31
C MET A 125 0.77 16.34 -1.07
N PRO A 126 0.41 17.52 -1.55
CA PRO A 126 -0.02 17.68 -2.93
C PRO A 126 1.13 17.34 -3.89
N SER A 127 0.82 16.66 -4.98
CA SER A 127 1.78 16.34 -6.04
C SER A 127 1.86 17.49 -7.04
N ARG A 128 3.06 17.77 -7.56
CA ARG A 128 3.27 18.82 -8.58
C ARG A 128 2.60 18.51 -9.92
N ARG A 129 2.25 17.24 -10.17
CA ARG A 129 1.64 16.77 -11.42
C ARG A 129 0.12 16.62 -11.31
N GLY A 130 -0.49 17.06 -10.21
CA GLY A 130 -1.87 16.73 -9.87
C GLY A 130 -1.93 15.53 -8.91
N GLY A 131 -3.01 15.47 -8.13
CA GLY A 131 -3.22 14.44 -7.10
C GLY A 131 -2.36 14.65 -5.84
N SER A 132 -2.03 13.55 -5.18
CA SER A 132 -1.34 13.54 -3.89
C SER A 132 -0.18 12.56 -3.82
N ARG A 133 0.69 12.77 -2.84
CA ARG A 133 1.78 11.89 -2.46
C ARG A 133 1.61 11.47 -1.02
N LEU A 134 1.87 10.21 -0.77
CA LEU A 134 1.86 9.61 0.54
C LEU A 134 3.24 9.02 0.80
N GLN A 135 3.90 9.46 1.87
CA GLN A 135 5.13 8.88 2.35
C GLN A 135 4.88 8.30 3.74
N LEU A 136 5.36 7.08 3.98
CA LEU A 136 5.36 6.44 5.28
C LEU A 136 6.78 6.12 5.67
N ILE A 137 7.16 6.47 6.90
CA ILE A 137 8.46 6.14 7.47
C ILE A 137 8.21 5.34 8.74
N GLU A 138 8.61 4.06 8.76
CA GLU A 138 8.52 3.25 9.97
C GLU A 138 9.60 3.67 10.96
N LEU A 139 9.16 4.09 12.14
CA LEU A 139 10.04 4.39 13.25
C LEU A 139 10.54 3.09 13.88
N PRO A 140 11.80 3.05 14.34
CA PRO A 140 12.27 1.93 15.13
C PRO A 140 11.37 1.78 16.37
N PRO A 141 11.17 0.55 16.89
CA PRO A 141 10.46 0.36 18.13
C PRO A 141 11.13 1.20 19.22
N ALA A 142 10.34 1.85 20.06
CA ALA A 142 10.87 2.61 21.17
C ALA A 142 11.81 1.71 21.97
N THR A 143 13.08 2.06 22.04
CA THR A 143 14.02 1.39 22.93
C THR A 143 13.46 1.58 24.33
N SER A 144 13.04 0.49 24.96
CA SER A 144 12.70 0.48 26.39
C SER A 144 13.98 0.84 27.15
N ALA A 145 14.23 2.14 27.31
CA ALA A 145 15.34 2.64 28.07
C ALA A 145 15.08 2.28 29.53
N ALA A 146 15.80 1.25 29.98
CA ALA A 146 16.10 0.92 31.36
C ALA A 146 14.93 1.11 32.35
N VAL A 147 14.21 0.01 32.59
CA VAL A 147 13.74 -0.26 33.96
C VAL A 147 14.98 -0.07 34.84
N GLY A 148 15.00 1.02 35.60
CA GLY A 148 16.14 1.39 36.41
C GLY A 148 16.56 0.18 37.23
N THR A 149 17.75 -0.35 36.94
CA THR A 149 18.48 -1.13 37.92
C THR A 149 18.68 -0.16 39.08
N LEU A 150 17.78 -0.21 40.06
CA LEU A 150 17.98 0.40 41.36
C LEU A 150 19.32 -0.12 41.83
N ASP A 151 20.33 0.75 41.81
CA ASP A 151 21.62 0.47 42.40
C ASP A 151 21.38 0.15 43.89
N PRO A 152 21.55 -1.12 44.33
CA PRO A 152 21.31 -1.48 45.72
C PRO A 152 22.25 -0.74 46.68
N ALA A 153 23.32 -0.09 46.18
CA ALA A 153 24.18 0.77 46.98
C ALA A 153 23.48 2.08 47.42
N ARG A 154 22.51 2.60 46.66
CA ARG A 154 21.77 3.82 47.04
C ARG A 154 20.67 3.57 48.06
N VAL A 155 20.20 2.33 48.22
CA VAL A 155 19.16 1.98 49.22
C VAL A 155 19.74 1.94 50.63
N ARG A 156 21.02 1.58 50.81
CA ARG A 156 21.65 1.50 52.15
C ARG A 156 22.01 2.85 52.77
N THR A 157 22.16 3.90 51.97
CA THR A 157 22.49 5.25 52.48
C THR A 157 21.30 5.93 53.15
N ALA A 158 20.07 5.60 52.76
CA ALA A 158 18.86 6.16 53.38
C ALA A 158 18.55 5.53 54.76
N GLU A 159 18.86 4.25 54.95
CA GLU A 159 18.63 3.55 56.23
C GLU A 159 19.65 3.97 57.31
N GLN A 160 20.92 4.18 56.94
CA GLN A 160 21.95 4.64 57.89
C GLN A 160 21.77 6.10 58.34
N ALA A 161 21.09 6.94 57.55
CA ALA A 161 20.82 8.32 57.93
C ALA A 161 19.70 8.46 58.98
N LEU A 162 18.79 7.48 59.07
CA LEU A 162 17.75 7.47 60.11
C LEU A 162 18.24 6.91 61.45
N GLN A 163 19.22 6.01 61.45
CA GLN A 163 19.80 5.44 62.67
C GLN A 163 20.79 6.36 63.40
N ALA A 164 21.14 7.52 62.82
CA ALA A 164 22.03 8.50 63.43
C ALA A 164 21.27 9.59 64.24
N TYR A 165 19.95 9.46 64.40
CA TYR A 165 19.09 10.44 65.08
C TYR A 165 18.35 9.90 66.32
N ASP A 166 18.70 8.69 66.80
CA ASP A 166 18.36 8.16 68.13
C ASP A 166 19.62 8.10 69.02
#